data_AF-A0A142CSV1-F1
#
_entry.id   AF-A0A142CSV1-F1
#
_cell.length_a   1.000
_cell.length_b   1.000
_cell.length_c   1.000
_cell.angle_alpha   90.00
_cell.angle_beta   90.00
_cell.angle_gamma   90.00
#
_symmetry.space_group_name_H-M   'P 1'
#
loop_
_entity.id
_entity.type
_entity.pdbx_description
1 polymer ?
#
loop_
_entity_poly.entity_id
_entity_poly.type
_entity_poly.pdbx_seq_one_letter_code
_entity_poly.pdbx_strand_id
1 'polypeptide(L)'
;MIHEQGLAYDAIPEFALHLSPRNFSKAMNWSDMIVYRPYLNASKLDEFASAVAEFANKTDFWRFYNEHRGFYENTLKSFAREHGDVVNLTRMEEEFFGENASAWFIDLQLVFARDDFAYYFDNESGKYVYGILGVTSVYNRTPHYNVEASDFLAHEFAHSFVNPAVDSITTSLSPTRLSTLLFRRNSGLWPTRTPRSCSTRRSLGRSWCTTST
;
A
#
# COMPACT_ATOMS: atom_id res chain seq x y z
N MET A 1 10.31 -16.88 8.79
CA MET A 1 10.90 -17.54 7.61
C MET A 1 10.59 -16.87 6.25
N ILE A 2 9.88 -15.73 6.18
CA ILE A 2 9.85 -14.91 4.94
C ILE A 2 10.21 -13.43 5.24
N HIS A 3 9.87 -12.93 6.44
CA HIS A 3 10.28 -11.60 6.91
C HIS A 3 11.81 -11.37 6.92
N GLU A 4 12.60 -12.39 7.30
CA GLU A 4 14.08 -12.32 7.30
C GLU A 4 14.68 -12.30 5.88
N GLN A 5 13.87 -12.59 4.86
CA GLN A 5 14.25 -12.59 3.44
C GLN A 5 13.59 -11.43 2.67
N GLY A 6 13.01 -10.46 3.38
CA GLY A 6 12.57 -9.19 2.81
C GLY A 6 11.12 -9.11 2.35
N LEU A 7 10.33 -10.18 2.42
CA LEU A 7 8.89 -10.06 2.21
C LEU A 7 8.25 -9.65 3.55
N ALA A 8 8.24 -8.34 3.76
CA ALA A 8 7.52 -7.69 4.85
C ALA A 8 6.00 -7.77 4.60
N TYR A 9 5.22 -7.44 5.62
CA TYR A 9 3.77 -7.63 5.61
C TYR A 9 3.06 -6.84 4.50
N ASP A 10 3.57 -5.65 4.15
CA ASP A 10 3.12 -4.78 3.06
C ASP A 10 3.44 -5.32 1.66
N ALA A 11 4.45 -6.19 1.53
CA ALA A 11 4.85 -6.78 0.25
C ALA A 11 3.94 -7.95 -0.18
N ILE A 12 3.10 -8.48 0.73
CA ILE A 12 2.25 -9.64 0.45
C ILE A 12 1.08 -9.27 -0.50
N PRO A 13 0.31 -8.19 -0.26
CA PRO A 13 -0.74 -7.80 -1.20
C PRO A 13 -0.19 -7.44 -2.58
N GLU A 14 0.95 -6.74 -2.62
CA GLU A 14 1.66 -6.43 -3.86
C GLU A 14 2.10 -7.68 -4.63
N PHE A 15 2.66 -8.66 -3.93
CA PHE A 15 3.00 -9.97 -4.51
C PHE A 15 1.77 -10.66 -5.10
N ALA A 16 0.61 -10.60 -4.43
CA ALA A 16 -0.61 -11.22 -4.93
C ALA A 16 -1.11 -10.59 -6.24
N LEU A 17 -0.96 -9.26 -6.42
CA LEU A 17 -1.34 -8.56 -7.66
C LEU A 17 -0.53 -9.03 -8.88
N HIS A 18 0.67 -9.57 -8.66
CA HIS A 18 1.51 -10.13 -9.73
C HIS A 18 1.12 -11.55 -10.14
N LEU A 19 0.21 -12.18 -9.41
CA LEU A 19 -0.25 -13.52 -9.71
C LEU A 19 -1.50 -13.49 -10.59
N SER A 20 -1.63 -14.51 -11.42
CA SER A 20 -2.84 -14.76 -12.19
C SER A 20 -3.98 -15.13 -11.24
N PRO A 21 -5.13 -14.42 -11.30
CA PRO A 21 -6.27 -14.72 -10.45
C PRO A 21 -7.00 -16.00 -10.88
N ARG A 22 -6.50 -16.76 -11.86
CA ARG A 22 -7.09 -18.04 -12.29
C ARG A 22 -6.38 -19.25 -11.71
N ASN A 23 -5.05 -19.19 -11.63
CA ASN A 23 -4.20 -20.33 -11.30
C ASN A 23 -3.02 -19.96 -10.40
N PHE A 24 -2.93 -18.72 -9.93
CA PHE A 24 -1.89 -18.19 -9.05
C PHE A 24 -0.46 -18.28 -9.61
N SER A 25 -0.30 -18.58 -10.91
CA SER A 25 1.00 -18.48 -11.56
C SER A 25 1.39 -17.02 -11.73
N LYS A 26 2.68 -16.71 -11.76
CA LYS A 26 3.18 -15.37 -12.09
C LYS A 26 2.56 -14.86 -13.39
N ALA A 27 1.88 -13.72 -13.32
CA ALA A 27 1.27 -13.01 -14.45
C ALA A 27 2.04 -11.73 -14.81
N MET A 28 2.78 -11.15 -13.87
CA MET A 28 3.59 -9.95 -14.05
C MET A 28 5.05 -10.19 -13.63
N ASN A 29 5.98 -9.43 -14.22
CA ASN A 29 7.39 -9.48 -13.82
C ASN A 29 7.58 -8.84 -12.44
N TRP A 30 8.53 -9.34 -11.65
CA TRP A 30 8.85 -8.81 -10.30
C TRP A 30 9.64 -7.49 -10.32
N SER A 31 9.80 -6.86 -11.48
CA SER A 31 10.77 -5.78 -11.69
C SER A 31 10.46 -4.55 -10.83
N ASP A 32 9.19 -4.17 -10.77
CA ASP A 32 8.66 -3.14 -9.89
C ASP A 32 8.89 -3.48 -8.40
N MET A 33 8.50 -4.69 -7.97
CA MET A 33 8.72 -5.13 -6.58
C MET A 33 10.20 -5.08 -6.18
N ILE A 34 11.10 -5.55 -7.05
CA ILE A 34 12.54 -5.63 -6.80
C ILE A 34 13.17 -4.22 -6.83
N VAL A 35 12.70 -3.32 -7.69
CA VAL A 35 13.16 -1.93 -7.70
C VAL A 35 12.92 -1.27 -6.34
N TYR A 36 11.74 -1.46 -5.76
CA TYR A 36 11.41 -0.89 -4.45
C TYR A 36 12.00 -1.67 -3.27
N ARG A 37 12.20 -2.98 -3.43
CA ARG A 37 12.73 -3.87 -2.40
C ARG A 37 13.91 -4.68 -2.96
N PRO A 38 15.10 -4.05 -3.10
CA PRO A 38 16.25 -4.65 -3.78
C PRO A 38 16.85 -5.87 -3.07
N TYR A 39 16.42 -6.12 -1.83
CA TYR A 39 16.76 -7.31 -1.05
C TYR A 39 15.87 -8.53 -1.39
N LEU A 40 14.77 -8.35 -2.14
CA LEU A 40 13.98 -9.46 -2.66
C LEU A 40 14.75 -10.20 -3.76
N ASN A 41 14.54 -11.52 -3.81
CA ASN A 41 15.14 -12.38 -4.82
C ASN A 41 14.07 -12.91 -5.78
N ALA A 42 14.21 -12.61 -7.07
CA ALA A 42 13.26 -13.03 -8.12
C ALA A 42 13.00 -14.55 -8.12
N SER A 43 14.05 -15.37 -7.96
CA SER A 43 13.92 -16.82 -7.91
C SER A 43 13.11 -17.27 -6.69
N LYS A 44 13.25 -16.58 -5.55
CA LYS A 44 12.46 -16.87 -4.35
C LYS A 44 11.00 -16.46 -4.51
N LEU A 45 10.72 -15.37 -5.22
CA LEU A 45 9.35 -15.00 -5.58
C LEU A 45 8.72 -16.02 -6.54
N ASP A 46 9.48 -16.55 -7.51
CA ASP A 46 9.01 -17.62 -8.39
C ASP A 46 8.76 -18.94 -7.63
N GLU A 47 9.65 -19.30 -6.70
CA GLU A 47 9.43 -20.44 -5.79
C GLU A 47 8.16 -20.24 -4.94
N PHE A 48 7.95 -19.03 -4.41
CA PHE A 48 6.79 -18.73 -3.58
C PHE A 48 5.48 -18.73 -4.38
N ALA A 49 5.46 -18.16 -5.59
CA ALA A 49 4.31 -18.21 -6.48
C ALA A 49 3.92 -19.65 -6.82
N SER A 50 4.93 -20.49 -7.08
CA SER A 50 4.73 -21.93 -7.32
C SER A 50 4.13 -22.64 -6.10
N ALA A 51 4.62 -22.32 -4.89
CA ALA A 51 4.09 -22.87 -3.64
C ALA A 51 2.63 -22.42 -3.38
N VAL A 52 2.28 -21.17 -3.70
CA VAL A 52 0.89 -20.66 -3.59
C VAL A 52 -0.03 -21.40 -4.55
N ALA A 53 0.37 -21.57 -5.82
CA ALA A 53 -0.41 -22.33 -6.79
C ALA A 53 -0.61 -23.80 -6.38
N GLU A 54 0.45 -24.43 -5.87
CA GLU A 54 0.38 -25.80 -5.34
C GLU A 54 -0.54 -25.89 -4.12
N PHE A 55 -0.45 -24.94 -3.19
CA PHE A 55 -1.33 -24.86 -2.02
C PHE A 55 -2.79 -24.71 -2.44
N ALA A 56 -3.09 -23.81 -3.37
CA ALA A 56 -4.45 -23.60 -3.88
C ALA A 56 -5.03 -24.87 -4.51
N ASN A 57 -4.22 -25.63 -5.25
CA ASN A 57 -4.62 -26.89 -5.83
C ASN A 57 -4.85 -27.99 -4.77
N LYS A 58 -3.92 -28.15 -3.82
CA LYS A 58 -4.02 -29.18 -2.76
C LYS A 58 -5.19 -28.95 -1.80
N THR A 59 -5.60 -27.70 -1.62
CA THR A 59 -6.69 -27.32 -0.70
C THR A 59 -8.05 -27.20 -1.38
N ASP A 60 -8.12 -27.37 -2.71
CA ASP A 60 -9.31 -27.09 -3.50
C ASP A 60 -9.85 -25.67 -3.23
N PHE A 61 -8.94 -24.69 -3.28
CA PHE A 61 -9.23 -23.29 -2.94
C PHE A 61 -10.41 -22.74 -3.74
N TRP A 62 -10.50 -23.07 -5.03
CA TRP A 62 -11.60 -22.57 -5.86
C TRP A 62 -12.95 -23.12 -5.46
N ARG A 63 -13.04 -24.38 -5.01
CA ARG A 63 -14.29 -24.88 -4.41
C ARG A 63 -14.66 -24.07 -3.18
N PHE A 64 -13.72 -23.91 -2.24
CA PHE A 64 -13.93 -23.11 -1.03
C PHE A 64 -14.39 -21.68 -1.39
N TYR A 65 -13.67 -20.98 -2.26
CA TYR A 65 -14.02 -19.62 -2.67
C TYR A 65 -15.41 -19.53 -3.29
N ASN A 66 -15.75 -20.47 -4.18
CA ASN A 66 -17.05 -20.49 -4.85
C ASN A 66 -18.21 -20.83 -3.91
N GLU A 67 -18.01 -21.73 -2.95
CA GLU A 67 -18.99 -22.05 -1.91
C GLU A 67 -19.28 -20.84 -0.99
N HIS A 68 -18.32 -19.91 -0.87
CA HIS A 68 -18.44 -18.69 -0.07
C HIS A 68 -18.73 -17.44 -0.91
N ARG A 69 -19.03 -17.57 -2.21
CA ARG A 69 -19.27 -16.41 -3.11
C ARG A 69 -20.29 -15.42 -2.56
N GLY A 70 -21.38 -15.91 -1.98
CA GLY A 70 -22.42 -15.05 -1.38
C GLY A 70 -21.89 -14.15 -0.25
N PHE A 71 -20.91 -14.62 0.51
CA PHE A 71 -20.25 -13.78 1.54
C PHE A 71 -19.46 -12.65 0.89
N TYR A 72 -18.60 -12.95 -0.10
CA TYR A 72 -17.80 -11.93 -0.79
C TYR A 72 -18.67 -10.89 -1.51
N GLU A 73 -19.72 -11.33 -2.22
CA GLU A 73 -20.66 -10.43 -2.89
C GLU A 73 -21.40 -9.52 -1.90
N ASN A 74 -21.79 -10.04 -0.73
CA ASN A 74 -22.45 -9.24 0.29
C ASN A 74 -21.51 -8.22 0.93
N THR A 75 -20.22 -8.55 1.09
CA THR A 75 -19.19 -7.61 1.53
C THR A 75 -19.04 -6.48 0.53
N LEU A 76 -18.89 -6.80 -0.77
CA LEU A 76 -18.79 -5.79 -1.84
C LEU A 76 -20.02 -4.88 -1.90
N LYS A 77 -21.23 -5.45 -1.82
CA LYS A 77 -22.49 -4.69 -1.80
C LYS A 77 -22.61 -3.79 -0.58
N SER A 78 -22.15 -4.26 0.58
CA SER A 78 -22.20 -3.46 1.81
C SER A 78 -21.21 -2.30 1.74
N PHE A 79 -19.98 -2.56 1.29
CA PHE A 79 -18.98 -1.53 1.04
C PHE A 79 -19.49 -0.46 0.07
N ALA A 80 -20.00 -0.86 -1.10
CA ALA A 80 -20.50 0.09 -2.11
C ALA A 80 -21.71 0.91 -1.61
N ARG A 81 -22.54 0.34 -0.74
CA ARG A 81 -23.66 1.06 -0.10
C ARG A 81 -23.18 2.06 0.94
N GLU A 82 -22.16 1.71 1.71
CA GLU A 82 -21.60 2.55 2.79
C GLU A 82 -20.73 3.68 2.23
N HIS A 83 -20.04 3.44 1.12
CA HIS A 83 -18.99 4.32 0.56
C HIS A 83 -19.22 4.64 -0.92
N GLY A 84 -20.48 4.92 -1.29
CA GLY A 84 -20.87 5.10 -2.70
C GLY A 84 -20.26 6.33 -3.38
N ASP A 85 -19.71 7.27 -2.61
CA ASP A 85 -19.06 8.49 -3.08
C ASP A 85 -17.55 8.35 -3.26
N VAL A 86 -16.97 7.18 -2.97
CA VAL A 86 -15.52 6.93 -3.10
C VAL A 86 -15.00 7.16 -4.53
N VAL A 87 -15.86 7.08 -5.54
CA VAL A 87 -15.51 7.44 -6.93
C VAL A 87 -15.17 8.93 -7.11
N ASN A 88 -15.68 9.80 -6.25
CA ASN A 88 -15.33 11.22 -6.29
C ASN A 88 -13.90 11.47 -5.81
N LEU A 89 -13.37 10.58 -4.94
CA LEU A 89 -12.00 10.67 -4.46
C LEU A 89 -11.00 10.47 -5.60
N THR A 90 -11.25 9.53 -6.52
CA THR A 90 -10.34 9.31 -7.65
C THR A 90 -10.21 10.54 -8.53
N ARG A 91 -11.33 11.23 -8.80
CA ARG A 91 -11.31 12.50 -9.54
C ARG A 91 -10.57 13.60 -8.78
N MET A 92 -10.76 13.69 -7.47
CA MET A 92 -10.08 14.67 -6.63
C MET A 92 -8.56 14.48 -6.67
N GLU A 93 -8.09 13.24 -6.57
CA GLU A 93 -6.67 12.88 -6.67
C GLU A 93 -6.08 13.29 -8.03
N GLU A 94 -6.76 12.96 -9.15
CA GLU A 94 -6.31 13.32 -10.50
C GLU A 94 -6.26 14.84 -10.71
N GLU A 95 -7.27 15.58 -10.21
CA GLU A 95 -7.31 17.04 -10.25
C GLU A 95 -6.20 17.67 -9.39
N PHE A 96 -5.92 17.10 -8.22
CA PHE A 96 -4.92 17.61 -7.29
C PHE A 96 -3.48 17.39 -7.80
N PHE A 97 -3.19 16.19 -8.31
CA PHE A 97 -1.86 15.83 -8.82
C PHE A 97 -1.63 16.24 -10.28
N GLY A 98 -2.70 16.52 -11.03
CA GLY A 98 -2.61 16.87 -12.45
C GLY A 98 -2.20 15.70 -13.34
N GLU A 99 -2.42 14.47 -12.88
CA GLU A 99 -2.08 13.22 -13.56
C GLU A 99 -3.28 12.27 -13.50
N ASN A 100 -3.66 11.67 -14.63
CA ASN A 100 -4.77 10.73 -14.70
C ASN A 100 -4.27 9.29 -14.54
N ALA A 101 -5.03 8.45 -13.84
CA ALA A 101 -4.82 7.01 -13.87
C ALA A 101 -5.70 6.33 -14.91
N SER A 102 -5.23 5.22 -15.46
CA SER A 102 -6.00 4.39 -16.39
C SER A 102 -7.09 3.59 -15.69
N ALA A 103 -6.85 3.21 -14.44
CA ALA A 103 -7.81 2.51 -13.61
C ALA A 103 -7.50 2.66 -12.12
N TRP A 104 -8.58 2.65 -11.33
CA TRP A 104 -8.56 2.70 -9.88
C TRP A 104 -9.23 1.44 -9.31
N PHE A 105 -8.60 0.83 -8.33
CA PHE A 105 -9.08 -0.37 -7.66
C PHE A 105 -9.09 -0.19 -6.16
N ILE A 106 -10.13 -0.71 -5.52
CA ILE A 106 -10.19 -0.89 -4.08
C ILE A 106 -10.25 -2.39 -3.81
N ASP A 107 -9.23 -2.91 -3.14
CA ASP A 107 -9.17 -4.29 -2.72
C ASP A 107 -9.57 -4.41 -1.24
N LEU A 108 -10.54 -5.28 -0.96
CA LEU A 108 -11.10 -5.48 0.37
C LEU A 108 -10.45 -6.70 1.01
N GLN A 109 -9.38 -6.48 1.78
CA GLN A 109 -8.66 -7.55 2.45
C GLN A 109 -9.46 -8.05 3.65
N LEU A 110 -9.78 -9.34 3.65
CA LEU A 110 -10.59 -9.98 4.69
C LEU A 110 -9.77 -10.55 5.85
N VAL A 111 -8.47 -10.73 5.65
CA VAL A 111 -7.57 -11.44 6.58
C VAL A 111 -6.68 -10.46 7.36
N PHE A 112 -6.47 -9.25 6.83
CA PHE A 112 -5.74 -8.18 7.50
C PHE A 112 -6.69 -7.26 8.25
N ALA A 113 -6.38 -6.98 9.51
CA ALA A 113 -7.18 -6.12 10.36
C ALA A 113 -6.45 -4.79 10.58
N ARG A 114 -7.09 -3.69 10.19
CA ARG A 114 -6.62 -2.30 10.43
C ARG A 114 -5.27 -1.91 9.80
N ASP A 115 -4.82 -2.65 8.80
CA ASP A 115 -3.68 -2.26 7.98
C ASP A 115 -4.18 -1.97 6.56
N ASP A 116 -3.85 -0.78 6.07
CA ASP A 116 -4.18 -0.31 4.73
C ASP A 116 -2.88 -0.10 3.93
N PHE A 117 -2.92 -0.35 2.63
CA PHE A 117 -1.76 -0.26 1.75
C PHE A 117 -2.11 0.37 0.42
N ALA A 118 -1.13 1.06 -0.15
CA ALA A 118 -1.16 1.54 -1.51
C ALA A 118 -0.30 0.68 -2.42
N TYR A 119 -0.75 0.47 -3.65
CA TYR A 119 0.11 0.00 -4.71
C TYR A 119 -0.22 0.67 -6.04
N TYR A 120 0.80 0.85 -6.88
CA TYR A 120 0.61 1.26 -8.25
C TYR A 120 1.64 0.62 -9.16
N PHE A 121 1.28 0.48 -10.42
CA PHE A 121 2.22 0.14 -11.48
C PHE A 121 1.80 0.80 -12.79
N ASP A 122 2.80 1.00 -13.64
CA ASP A 122 2.62 1.55 -14.99
C ASP A 122 2.77 0.42 -16.02
N ASN A 123 1.91 0.43 -17.04
CA ASN A 123 2.06 -0.43 -18.21
C ASN A 123 1.75 0.36 -19.51
N GLU A 124 1.71 -0.33 -20.65
CA GLU A 124 1.42 0.30 -21.96
C GLU A 124 0.08 1.05 -22.01
N SER A 125 -0.88 0.67 -21.16
CA SER A 125 -2.19 1.30 -21.04
C SER A 125 -2.22 2.46 -20.04
N GLY A 126 -1.12 2.72 -19.30
CA GLY A 126 -0.95 3.81 -18.34
C GLY A 126 -0.88 3.33 -16.88
N LYS A 127 -1.21 4.24 -15.94
CA LYS A 127 -1.06 4.02 -14.49
C LYS A 127 -2.26 3.30 -13.89
N TYR A 128 -2.01 2.26 -13.08
CA TYR A 128 -3.03 1.51 -12.36
C TYR A 128 -2.84 1.72 -10.86
N VAL A 129 -3.88 2.19 -10.16
CA VAL A 129 -3.82 2.56 -8.74
C VAL A 129 -4.68 1.63 -7.90
N TYR A 130 -4.12 1.13 -6.80
CA TYR A 130 -4.77 0.22 -5.85
C TYR A 130 -4.75 0.82 -4.44
N GLY A 131 -5.91 0.86 -3.82
CA GLY A 131 -6.08 1.05 -2.38
C GLY A 131 -6.52 -0.26 -1.76
N ILE A 132 -5.70 -0.81 -0.88
CA ILE A 132 -5.87 -2.13 -0.29
C ILE A 132 -6.30 -1.91 1.16
N LEU A 133 -7.54 -2.24 1.48
CA LEU A 133 -8.16 -1.89 2.75
C LEU A 133 -8.31 -3.09 3.67
N GLY A 134 -7.87 -2.95 4.91
CA GLY A 134 -8.04 -3.93 5.96
C GLY A 134 -9.42 -3.88 6.63
N VAL A 135 -9.89 -5.02 7.15
CA VAL A 135 -11.14 -5.04 7.94
C VAL A 135 -10.95 -4.22 9.21
N THR A 136 -11.85 -3.25 9.44
CA THR A 136 -11.84 -2.43 10.65
C THR A 136 -12.68 -3.07 11.76
N SER A 137 -13.84 -3.61 11.39
CA SER A 137 -14.75 -4.30 12.32
C SER A 137 -15.60 -5.33 11.60
N VAL A 138 -16.25 -6.22 12.36
CA VAL A 138 -17.21 -7.18 11.81
C VAL A 138 -18.51 -7.04 12.60
N TYR A 139 -19.60 -6.72 11.91
CA TYR A 139 -20.93 -6.62 12.50
C TYR A 139 -21.90 -7.55 11.79
N ASN A 140 -22.63 -8.37 12.54
CA ASN A 140 -23.57 -9.36 12.00
C ASN A 140 -22.95 -10.25 10.88
N ARG A 141 -21.70 -10.68 11.07
CA ARG A 141 -20.92 -11.46 10.09
C ARG A 141 -20.58 -10.73 8.78
N THR A 142 -20.77 -9.42 8.73
CA THR A 142 -20.38 -8.54 7.62
C THR A 142 -19.12 -7.78 8.01
N PRO A 143 -18.02 -7.89 7.24
CA PRO A 143 -16.83 -7.05 7.41
C PRO A 143 -17.15 -5.61 7.04
N HIS A 144 -16.67 -4.68 7.86
CA HIS A 144 -16.74 -3.24 7.61
C HIS A 144 -15.34 -2.67 7.49
N TYR A 145 -15.21 -1.71 6.59
CA TYR A 145 -13.96 -1.05 6.23
C TYR A 145 -14.11 0.42 6.56
N ASN A 146 -13.08 0.98 7.19
CA ASN A 146 -13.02 2.40 7.41
C ASN A 146 -12.57 3.07 6.12
N VAL A 147 -13.46 3.85 5.54
CA VAL A 147 -13.17 4.71 4.38
C VAL A 147 -13.55 6.13 4.75
N GLU A 148 -13.37 6.57 6.00
CA GLU A 148 -13.50 8.00 6.29
C GLU A 148 -12.59 8.76 5.31
N ALA A 149 -13.26 9.37 4.33
CA ALA A 149 -12.80 9.40 2.93
C ALA A 149 -11.77 10.48 2.65
N SER A 150 -11.46 11.33 3.62
CA SER A 150 -10.52 12.43 3.41
C SER A 150 -9.08 12.08 3.77
N ASP A 151 -8.85 11.12 4.68
CA ASP A 151 -7.53 11.00 5.30
C ASP A 151 -6.80 9.70 4.92
N PHE A 152 -7.41 8.52 5.06
CA PHE A 152 -6.67 7.26 4.85
C PHE A 152 -6.65 6.78 3.41
N LEU A 153 -7.80 6.59 2.77
CA LEU A 153 -7.81 6.13 1.38
C LEU A 153 -7.20 7.16 0.43
N ALA A 154 -7.44 8.45 0.70
CA ALA A 154 -6.76 9.55 0.00
C ALA A 154 -5.23 9.48 0.21
N HIS A 155 -4.76 9.25 1.45
CA HIS A 155 -3.34 9.04 1.73
C HIS A 155 -2.74 7.85 0.96
N GLU A 156 -3.44 6.71 0.95
CA GLU A 156 -2.98 5.54 0.20
C GLU A 156 -2.95 5.82 -1.31
N PHE A 157 -3.99 6.44 -1.85
CA PHE A 157 -4.02 6.83 -3.26
C PHE A 157 -2.89 7.82 -3.62
N ALA A 158 -2.65 8.82 -2.79
CA ALA A 158 -1.61 9.82 -2.98
C ALA A 158 -0.20 9.21 -3.07
N HIS A 159 0.09 8.07 -2.42
CA HIS A 159 1.37 7.37 -2.57
C HIS A 159 1.68 7.02 -4.03
N SER A 160 0.65 6.80 -4.85
CA SER A 160 0.80 6.44 -6.28
C SER A 160 1.26 7.59 -7.17
N PHE A 161 1.20 8.82 -6.67
CA PHE A 161 1.62 10.04 -7.36
C PHE A 161 2.87 10.64 -6.70
N VAL A 162 2.88 10.69 -5.36
CA VAL A 162 3.97 11.29 -4.58
C VAL A 162 5.23 10.44 -4.63
N ASN A 163 5.14 9.12 -4.46
CA ASN A 163 6.33 8.26 -4.43
C ASN A 163 7.13 8.31 -5.75
N PRO A 164 6.53 8.15 -6.94
CA PRO A 164 7.29 8.27 -8.19
C PRO A 164 7.91 9.67 -8.36
N ALA A 165 7.20 10.73 -7.99
CA ALA A 165 7.73 12.08 -8.05
C ALA A 165 8.96 12.25 -7.14
N VAL A 166 8.90 11.77 -5.90
CA VAL A 166 10.03 11.81 -4.94
C VAL A 166 11.19 10.91 -5.40
N ASP A 167 10.91 9.70 -5.87
CA ASP A 167 11.94 8.75 -6.31
C ASP A 167 12.70 9.28 -7.54
N SER A 168 12.03 9.98 -8.46
CA SER A 168 12.69 10.65 -9.59
C SER A 168 13.68 11.73 -9.14
N ILE A 169 13.32 12.50 -8.10
CA ILE A 169 14.16 13.55 -7.54
C ILE A 169 15.33 12.93 -6.76
N THR A 170 15.07 11.94 -5.90
CA THR A 170 16.12 11.33 -5.08
C THR A 170 17.17 10.59 -5.91
N THR A 171 16.78 9.97 -7.02
CA THR A 171 17.70 9.34 -7.98
C THR A 171 18.66 10.36 -8.62
N SER A 172 18.27 11.64 -8.68
CA SER A 172 19.11 12.73 -9.19
C SER A 172 20.04 13.38 -8.14
N LEU A 173 19.93 13.01 -6.86
CA LEU A 173 20.70 13.59 -5.75
C LEU A 173 21.95 12.75 -5.43
N SER A 174 23.03 13.42 -5.02
CA SER A 174 24.30 12.75 -4.69
C SER A 174 24.23 11.88 -3.41
N PRO A 175 25.09 10.83 -3.30
CA PRO A 175 25.02 9.80 -2.24
C PRO A 175 24.98 10.33 -0.80
N THR A 176 25.57 11.49 -0.54
CA THR A 176 25.74 12.04 0.81
C THR A 176 24.44 12.59 1.41
N ARG A 177 23.37 12.80 0.62
CA ARG A 177 22.05 13.28 1.10
C ARG A 177 20.98 12.19 1.18
N LEU A 178 21.25 11.01 0.62
CA LEU A 178 20.29 9.89 0.53
C LEU A 178 20.06 9.18 1.87
N SER A 179 21.06 9.10 2.75
CA SER A 179 20.98 8.38 4.02
C SER A 179 19.97 8.98 5.02
N THR A 180 19.73 10.29 4.97
CA THR A 180 18.80 10.99 5.86
C THR A 180 17.33 10.86 5.42
N LEU A 181 17.08 10.64 4.12
CA LEU A 181 15.74 10.53 3.54
C LEU A 181 15.19 9.09 3.62
N LEU A 182 16.05 8.09 3.36
CA LEU A 182 15.65 6.68 3.40
C LEU A 182 15.25 6.19 4.80
N PHE A 183 15.84 6.75 5.87
CA PHE A 183 15.47 6.40 7.25
C PHE A 183 14.04 6.83 7.63
N ARG A 184 13.46 7.81 6.92
CA ARG A 184 12.05 8.23 7.10
C ARG A 184 11.05 7.37 6.33
N ARG A 185 11.48 6.66 5.27
CA ARG A 185 10.63 5.81 4.42
C ARG A 185 10.18 4.51 5.13
N ASN A 186 11.01 3.95 6.02
CA ASN A 186 10.74 2.66 6.69
C ASN A 186 9.97 2.71 8.01
N SER A 187 9.51 3.89 8.46
CA SER A 187 8.90 4.04 9.80
C SER A 187 7.45 4.52 9.80
N GLY A 188 6.84 4.79 8.64
CA GLY A 188 5.47 5.34 8.58
C GLY A 188 5.29 6.68 9.31
N LEU A 189 6.39 7.31 9.76
CA LEU A 189 6.38 8.52 10.58
C LEU A 189 6.66 9.74 9.71
N TRP A 190 5.63 10.22 9.02
CA TRP A 190 5.59 11.63 8.67
C TRP A 190 5.39 12.43 9.96
N PRO A 191 6.15 13.51 10.21
CA PRO A 191 6.00 14.28 11.43
C PRO A 191 4.66 15.03 11.36
N THR A 192 3.65 14.53 12.07
CA THR A 192 2.37 15.23 12.31
C THR A 192 2.51 16.42 13.26
N ARG A 193 3.71 16.97 13.42
CA ARG A 193 3.95 18.18 14.20
C ARG A 193 4.66 19.22 13.36
N THR A 194 3.93 20.29 13.09
CA THR A 194 4.46 21.58 12.67
C THR A 194 5.74 21.91 13.47
N PRO A 195 6.81 22.41 12.83
CA PRO A 195 8.00 22.81 13.56
C PRO A 195 7.61 24.00 14.45
N ARG A 196 7.63 23.82 15.78
CA ARG A 196 7.67 24.97 16.68
C ARG A 196 9.01 25.67 16.43
N SER A 197 8.94 26.94 16.10
CA SER A 197 10.09 27.79 15.81
C SER A 197 11.07 27.76 16.99
N CYS A 198 12.27 27.25 16.75
CA CYS A 198 13.37 27.32 17.70
C CYS A 198 14.28 28.47 17.25
N SER A 199 14.18 29.62 17.91
CA SER A 199 15.10 30.74 17.67
C SER A 199 16.39 30.51 18.45
N THR A 200 17.44 30.10 17.76
CA THR A 200 18.78 30.01 18.35
C THR A 200 19.38 31.40 18.51
N ARG A 201 19.48 31.90 19.75
CA ARG A 201 20.50 32.91 20.09
C ARG A 201 21.78 32.19 20.48
N ARG A 202 22.86 32.42 19.71
CA ARG A 202 24.21 31.98 20.06
C ARG A 202 24.78 32.92 21.12
N SER A 203 24.90 32.44 22.35
CA SER A 203 26.10 32.70 23.16
C SER A 203 26.23 31.68 24.29
N LEU A 204 27.33 30.92 24.23
CA LEU A 204 28.00 30.23 25.33
C LEU A 204 27.18 29.19 26.13
N GLY A 205 27.16 27.96 25.61
CA GLY A 205 27.40 26.75 26.41
C GLY A 205 26.37 26.38 27.48
N ARG A 206 25.17 25.96 27.06
CA ARG A 206 24.30 24.88 27.59
C ARG A 206 22.86 25.14 27.14
N SER A 207 22.26 24.22 26.40
CA SER A 207 20.86 24.27 26.00
C SER A 207 19.99 23.55 27.04
N TRP A 208 19.04 24.26 27.66
CA TRP A 208 17.96 23.67 28.45
C TRP A 208 16.64 23.84 27.69
N CYS A 209 15.88 22.76 27.53
CA CYS A 209 14.48 22.82 27.15
C CYS A 209 13.64 22.90 28.43
N THR A 210 13.00 24.04 28.69
CA THR A 210 11.97 24.14 29.74
C THR A 210 10.59 23.96 29.14
N THR A 211 9.83 23.00 29.65
CA THR A 211 8.39 22.86 29.40
C THR A 211 7.63 23.74 30.38
N SER A 212 6.96 24.77 29.89
CA SER A 212 5.88 25.43 30.63
C SER A 212 4.56 24.75 30.31
N THR A 213 3.86 24.31 31.36
CA THR A 213 2.50 23.76 31.38
C THR A 213 1.47 24.72 30.81
#